data_AF-A0A847EFG1-F1
#
_entry.id   AF-A0A847EFG1-F1
#
_cell.length_a   1.000
_cell.length_b   1.000
_cell.length_c   1.000
_cell.angle_alpha   90.00
_cell.angle_beta   90.00
_cell.angle_gamma   90.00
#
_symmetry.space_group_name_H-M   'P 1'
#
loop_
_entity.id
_entity.type
_entity.pdbx_description
1 polymer ?
#
loop_
_entity_poly.entity_id
_entity_poly.type
_entity_poly.pdbx_seq_one_letter_code
_entity_poly.pdbx_strand_id
1 'polypeptide(L)'
;MKTQLISIFLLTSILSLLIIPGCKGAGSGGDVVTEKKDVSNFNALDIGSAFEVDIRQSDTYSLTIHADESYIDYIEVTQTGNLLKIYLSPRHIFTDFTLGDRELRAEITLPDISQLVVSGA
;
A
#
# COMPACT_ATOMS: atom_id res chain seq x y z
N MET A 1 32.98 34.11 38.72
CA MET A 1 31.63 33.50 38.80
C MET A 1 30.72 33.98 37.67
N LYS A 2 30.57 35.30 37.43
CA LYS A 2 29.68 35.85 36.39
C LYS A 2 30.00 35.41 34.94
N THR A 3 31.27 35.21 34.59
CA THR A 3 31.70 34.75 33.25
C THR A 3 31.47 33.26 32.99
N GLN A 4 31.47 32.43 34.04
CA GLN A 4 31.21 30.99 33.95
C GLN A 4 29.71 30.71 33.74
N LEU A 5 28.84 31.53 34.37
CA LEU A 5 27.39 31.51 34.15
C LEU A 5 27.00 31.89 32.71
N ILE A 6 27.72 32.82 32.08
CA ILE A 6 27.47 33.24 30.69
C ILE A 6 27.85 32.13 29.70
N SER A 7 28.98 31.44 29.90
CA SER A 7 29.37 30.30 29.04
C SER A 7 28.44 29.09 29.17
N ILE A 8 27.91 28.81 30.37
CA ILE A 8 26.93 27.73 30.59
C ILE A 8 25.61 28.06 29.88
N PHE A 9 25.17 29.32 29.90
CA PHE A 9 23.95 29.76 29.22
C PHE A 9 24.06 29.75 27.70
N LEU A 10 25.25 30.05 27.16
CA LEU A 10 25.55 29.96 25.73
C LEU A 10 25.63 28.52 25.22
N LEU A 11 26.16 27.59 26.03
CA LEU A 11 26.29 26.18 25.66
C LEU A 11 24.92 25.46 25.66
N THR A 12 24.01 25.80 26.59
CA THR A 12 22.66 25.22 26.64
C THR A 12 21.76 25.74 25.53
N SER A 13 21.94 26.99 25.09
CA SER A 13 21.19 27.56 23.97
C SER A 13 21.51 26.88 22.63
N ILE A 14 22.76 26.47 22.41
CA ILE A 14 23.21 25.78 21.18
C ILE A 14 22.71 24.33 21.10
N LEU A 15 22.53 23.66 22.24
CA LEU A 15 22.04 22.27 22.28
C LEU A 15 20.52 22.16 22.02
N SER A 16 19.77 23.25 22.24
CA SER A 16 18.31 23.29 22.02
C SER A 16 17.89 23.36 20.54
N LEU A 17 18.81 23.69 19.63
CA LEU A 17 18.52 23.83 18.19
C LEU A 17 18.48 22.49 17.44
N LEU A 18 18.80 21.36 18.11
CA LEU A 18 18.85 20.03 17.49
C LEU A 18 17.53 19.25 17.56
N ILE A 19 16.48 19.80 18.17
CA ILE A 19 15.19 19.10 18.36
C ILE A 19 14.05 19.87 17.70
N ILE A 20 14.23 20.23 16.42
CA ILE A 20 13.09 20.48 15.55
C ILE A 20 12.79 19.14 14.89
N PRO A 21 11.85 18.32 15.40
CA PRO A 21 11.26 17.29 14.56
C PRO A 21 10.66 18.05 13.38
N GLY A 22 11.28 17.87 12.20
CA GLY A 22 10.82 18.50 10.98
C GLY A 22 9.33 18.24 10.86
N CYS A 23 8.56 19.31 10.73
CA CYS A 23 7.16 19.22 10.35
C CYS A 23 7.17 18.61 8.94
N LYS A 24 7.12 17.28 8.86
CA LYS A 24 6.87 16.58 7.62
C LYS A 24 5.47 17.00 7.25
N GLY A 25 5.37 17.92 6.30
CA GLY A 25 4.10 18.25 5.69
C GLY A 25 3.41 16.94 5.37
N ALA A 26 2.19 16.78 5.87
CA ALA A 26 1.29 15.74 5.45
C ALA A 26 0.97 15.97 3.97
N GLY A 27 1.92 15.61 3.10
CA GLY A 27 1.61 15.25 1.74
C GLY A 27 0.77 13.98 1.83
N SER A 28 -0.35 13.98 1.13
CA SER A 28 -1.30 12.87 1.03
C SER A 28 -0.71 11.71 0.23
N GLY A 29 0.47 11.21 0.60
CA GLY A 29 1.04 9.96 0.12
C GLY A 29 1.23 9.09 1.34
N GLY A 30 0.26 8.22 1.61
CA GLY A 30 0.43 7.20 2.64
C GLY A 30 1.64 6.32 2.29
N ASP A 31 2.26 5.72 3.30
CA ASP A 31 3.30 4.73 3.04
C ASP A 31 2.69 3.58 2.23
N VAL A 32 3.33 3.20 1.13
CA VAL A 32 2.91 2.05 0.31
C VAL A 32 3.41 0.79 0.99
N VAL A 33 2.48 -0.09 1.34
CA VAL A 33 2.75 -1.41 1.92
C VAL A 33 2.66 -2.49 0.84
N THR A 34 3.46 -3.54 1.02
CA THR A 34 3.49 -4.69 0.12
C THR A 34 3.06 -5.94 0.86
N GLU A 35 2.03 -6.62 0.37
CA GLU A 35 1.52 -7.87 0.95
C GLU A 35 1.59 -9.01 -0.06
N LYS A 36 2.27 -10.09 0.29
CA LYS A 36 2.30 -11.31 -0.50
C LYS A 36 1.20 -12.25 -0.03
N LYS A 37 0.36 -12.72 -0.96
CA LYS A 37 -0.70 -13.68 -0.68
C LYS A 37 -0.27 -15.09 -1.06
N ASP A 38 -0.66 -16.05 -0.23
CA ASP A 38 -0.47 -17.47 -0.52
C ASP A 38 -1.60 -17.95 -1.44
N VAL A 39 -1.28 -18.19 -2.71
CA VAL A 39 -2.22 -18.56 -3.78
C VAL A 39 -1.56 -19.59 -4.69
N SER A 40 -2.34 -20.53 -5.22
CA SER A 40 -1.84 -21.57 -6.13
C SER A 40 -2.96 -22.17 -6.97
N ASN A 41 -2.60 -22.83 -8.08
CA ASN A 41 -3.54 -23.62 -8.89
C ASN A 41 -4.76 -22.81 -9.40
N PHE A 42 -4.56 -21.54 -9.74
CA PHE A 42 -5.57 -20.68 -10.35
C PHE A 42 -5.19 -20.37 -11.80
N ASN A 43 -6.20 -20.29 -12.68
CA ASN A 43 -6.01 -19.87 -14.07
C ASN A 43 -7.18 -19.01 -14.57
N ALA A 44 -8.08 -18.61 -13.68
CA ALA A 44 -9.13 -17.64 -13.94
C ALA A 44 -8.96 -16.47 -12.98
N LEU A 45 -8.99 -15.25 -13.53
CA LEU A 45 -8.82 -14.01 -12.80
C LEU A 45 -10.09 -13.16 -12.93
N ASP A 46 -10.54 -12.62 -11.80
CA ASP A 46 -11.67 -11.72 -11.72
C ASP A 46 -11.30 -10.55 -10.79
N ILE A 47 -10.93 -9.43 -11.41
CA ILE A 47 -10.34 -8.28 -10.75
C ILE A 47 -11.32 -7.12 -10.88
N GLY A 48 -11.81 -6.64 -9.74
CA GLY A 48 -12.71 -5.50 -9.66
C GLY A 48 -12.04 -4.26 -9.11
N SER A 49 -12.69 -3.12 -9.30
CA SER A 49 -12.22 -1.78 -8.88
C SER A 49 -11.01 -1.27 -9.67
N ALA A 50 -10.62 -0.02 -9.41
CA ALA A 50 -9.54 0.68 -10.12
C ALA A 50 -8.13 0.20 -9.67
N PHE A 51 -7.84 -1.09 -9.80
CA PHE A 51 -6.48 -1.62 -9.62
C PHE A 51 -5.64 -1.43 -10.90
N GLU A 52 -4.38 -1.06 -10.72
CA GLU A 52 -3.36 -1.33 -11.72
C GLU A 52 -2.93 -2.81 -11.60
N VAL A 53 -2.92 -3.55 -12.71
CA VAL A 53 -2.64 -4.99 -12.69
C VAL A 53 -1.46 -5.30 -13.61
N ASP A 54 -0.43 -5.95 -13.08
CA ASP A 54 0.66 -6.55 -13.85
C ASP A 54 0.53 -8.07 -13.79
N ILE A 55 0.40 -8.71 -14.96
CA ILE A 55 0.25 -10.16 -15.07
C ILE A 55 1.44 -10.73 -15.86
N ARG A 56 2.15 -11.66 -15.24
CA ARG A 56 3.34 -12.31 -15.81
C ARG A 56 3.10 -13.81 -15.96
N GLN A 57 3.42 -14.35 -17.13
CA GLN A 57 3.31 -15.79 -17.37
C GLN A 57 4.61 -16.49 -16.93
N SER A 58 4.51 -17.57 -16.13
CA SER A 58 5.65 -18.36 -15.65
C SER A 58 5.18 -19.71 -15.09
N ASP A 59 6.08 -20.67 -14.88
CA ASP A 59 5.76 -22.01 -14.33
C ASP A 59 5.39 -22.00 -12.82
N THR A 60 5.19 -20.83 -12.22
CA THR A 60 4.93 -20.64 -10.79
C THR A 60 3.71 -19.75 -10.54
N TYR A 61 3.20 -19.78 -9.30
CA TYR A 61 2.12 -18.91 -8.85
C TYR A 61 2.63 -17.86 -7.87
N SER A 62 2.22 -16.61 -8.04
CA SER A 62 2.41 -15.57 -7.04
C SER A 62 1.35 -14.49 -7.14
N LEU A 63 0.97 -13.93 -5.99
CA LEU A 63 0.21 -12.69 -5.91
C LEU A 63 0.89 -11.75 -4.90
N THR A 64 1.21 -10.55 -5.35
CA THR A 64 1.71 -9.46 -4.52
C THR A 64 0.81 -8.24 -4.70
N ILE A 65 0.37 -7.66 -3.60
CA ILE A 65 -0.45 -6.45 -3.57
C ILE A 65 0.41 -5.30 -3.06
N HIS A 66 0.41 -4.18 -3.77
CA HIS A 66 0.97 -2.91 -3.32
C HIS A 66 -0.19 -1.92 -3.15
N ALA A 67 -0.31 -1.34 -1.96
CA ALA A 67 -1.34 -0.35 -1.69
C ALA A 67 -0.90 0.64 -0.63
N ASP A 68 -1.51 1.82 -0.58
CA ASP A 68 -1.34 2.69 0.58
C ASP A 68 -1.76 1.94 1.85
N GLU A 69 -1.05 2.14 2.95
CA GLU A 69 -1.34 1.51 4.25
C GLU A 69 -2.81 1.67 4.66
N SER A 70 -3.42 2.83 4.35
CA SER A 70 -4.83 3.09 4.64
C SER A 70 -5.81 2.23 3.84
N TYR A 71 -5.38 1.63 2.73
CA TYR A 71 -6.24 0.85 1.82
C TYR A 71 -6.01 -0.66 1.90
N ILE A 72 -4.86 -1.14 2.37
CA ILE A 72 -4.48 -2.57 2.35
C ILE A 72 -5.54 -3.47 3.01
N ASP A 73 -6.11 -3.03 4.14
CA ASP A 73 -7.11 -3.77 4.91
C ASP A 73 -8.49 -3.86 4.22
N TYR A 74 -8.71 -3.07 3.18
CA TYR A 74 -9.92 -3.10 2.37
C TYR A 74 -9.76 -3.95 1.11
N ILE A 75 -8.57 -4.49 0.85
CA ILE A 75 -8.32 -5.36 -0.30
C ILE A 75 -8.69 -6.78 0.08
N GLU A 76 -9.73 -7.29 -0.55
CA GLU A 76 -10.21 -8.64 -0.37
C GLU A 76 -9.70 -9.53 -1.51
N VAL A 77 -8.96 -10.57 -1.13
CA VAL A 77 -8.46 -11.60 -2.04
C VAL A 77 -9.11 -12.92 -1.66
N THR A 78 -9.90 -13.48 -2.57
CA THR A 78 -10.57 -14.76 -2.36
C THR A 78 -10.29 -15.70 -3.52
N GLN A 79 -10.07 -16.99 -3.22
CA GLN A 79 -9.91 -18.03 -4.22
C GLN A 79 -11.03 -19.05 -4.08
N THR A 80 -11.74 -19.33 -5.17
CA THR A 80 -12.77 -20.38 -5.23
C THR A 80 -12.44 -21.32 -6.38
N GLY A 81 -11.92 -22.50 -6.07
CA GLY A 81 -11.39 -23.42 -7.08
C GLY A 81 -10.21 -22.80 -7.83
N ASN A 82 -10.32 -22.70 -9.15
CA ASN A 82 -9.32 -22.09 -10.04
C ASN A 82 -9.52 -20.58 -10.28
N LEU A 83 -10.57 -19.99 -9.69
CA LEU A 83 -10.89 -18.57 -9.81
C LEU A 83 -10.30 -17.77 -8.66
N LEU A 84 -9.44 -16.81 -8.99
CA LEU A 84 -8.87 -15.84 -8.06
C LEU A 84 -9.58 -14.49 -8.23
N LYS A 85 -10.13 -13.97 -7.13
CA LYS A 85 -10.86 -12.71 -7.06
C LYS A 85 -10.09 -11.68 -6.26
N ILE A 86 -9.97 -10.46 -6.80
CA ILE A 86 -9.31 -9.32 -6.14
C ILE A 86 -10.24 -8.13 -6.23
N TYR A 87 -10.69 -7.62 -5.07
CA TYR A 87 -11.71 -6.58 -4.99
C TYR A 87 -11.45 -5.62 -3.83
N LEU A 88 -11.94 -4.39 -3.96
CA LEU A 88 -12.07 -3.50 -2.80
C LEU A 88 -13.38 -3.82 -2.06
N SER A 89 -13.28 -4.04 -0.76
CA SER A 89 -14.38 -4.38 0.13
C SER A 89 -14.50 -3.32 1.23
N PRO A 90 -15.20 -2.19 0.98
CA PRO A 90 -15.43 -1.17 1.99
C PRO A 90 -16.13 -1.75 3.22
N ARG A 91 -15.53 -1.56 4.40
CA ARG A 91 -16.20 -1.88 5.67
C ARG A 91 -17.32 -0.87 6.00
N HIS A 92 -17.29 0.32 5.40
CA HIS A 92 -18.25 1.39 5.63
C HIS A 92 -18.71 2.03 4.32
N ILE A 93 -19.98 2.44 4.28
CA ILE A 93 -20.62 3.07 3.11
C ILE A 93 -19.96 4.43 2.74
N PHE A 94 -19.28 5.06 3.70
CA PHE A 94 -18.59 6.33 3.54
C PHE A 94 -17.09 6.21 3.23
N THR A 95 -16.56 4.98 3.08
CA THR A 95 -15.17 4.80 2.65
C THR A 95 -15.08 5.18 1.18
N ASP A 96 -14.61 6.39 0.93
CA ASP A 96 -14.50 6.93 -0.41
C ASP A 96 -13.21 6.49 -1.07
N PHE A 97 -13.32 5.56 -2.02
CA PHE A 97 -12.23 5.18 -2.92
C PHE A 97 -12.34 5.92 -4.26
N THR A 98 -12.74 7.19 -4.29
CA THR A 98 -12.76 8.03 -5.50
C THR A 98 -11.93 9.30 -5.37
N LEU A 99 -11.56 9.68 -4.14
CA LEU A 99 -10.78 10.90 -3.87
C LEU A 99 -9.28 10.60 -3.70
N GLY A 100 -8.44 11.37 -4.40
CA GLY A 100 -6.98 11.37 -4.26
C GLY A 100 -6.24 10.37 -5.15
N ASP A 101 -4.96 10.67 -5.38
CA ASP A 101 -3.99 9.71 -5.93
C ASP A 101 -3.74 8.63 -4.89
N ARG A 102 -3.98 7.36 -5.25
CA ARG A 102 -3.74 6.22 -4.37
C ARG A 102 -3.00 5.15 -5.13
N GLU A 103 -2.11 4.43 -4.45
CA GLU A 103 -1.51 3.25 -5.03
C GLU A 103 -2.41 2.04 -4.74
N LEU A 104 -2.82 1.34 -5.80
CA LEU A 104 -3.53 0.06 -5.76
C LEU A 104 -3.03 -0.79 -6.93
N ARG A 105 -2.00 -1.60 -6.68
CA ARG A 105 -1.37 -2.43 -7.70
C ARG A 105 -1.38 -3.90 -7.31
N ALA A 106 -1.74 -4.78 -8.25
CA ALA A 106 -1.64 -6.22 -8.10
C ALA A 106 -0.62 -6.79 -9.10
N GLU A 107 0.42 -7.47 -8.62
CA GLU A 107 1.33 -8.26 -9.44
C GLU A 107 0.96 -9.74 -9.34
N ILE A 108 0.64 -10.35 -10.47
CA ILE A 108 0.13 -11.72 -10.56
C ILE A 108 1.06 -12.52 -11.47
N THR A 109 1.52 -13.68 -11.00
CA THR A 109 2.26 -14.65 -11.83
C THR A 109 1.50 -15.97 -11.88
N LEU A 110 1.34 -16.54 -13.07
CA LEU A 110 0.68 -17.83 -13.28
C LEU A 110 1.11 -18.54 -14.59
N PRO A 111 0.97 -19.88 -14.69
CA PRO A 111 1.34 -20.63 -15.90
C PRO A 111 0.47 -20.35 -17.12
N ASP A 112 -0.84 -20.21 -16.93
CA ASP A 112 -1.78 -19.95 -18.00
C ASP A 112 -2.99 -19.15 -17.52
N ILE A 113 -3.64 -18.44 -18.45
CA ILE A 113 -4.87 -17.68 -18.18
C ILE A 113 -5.95 -18.25 -19.10
N SER A 114 -6.94 -18.90 -18.50
CA SER A 114 -8.15 -19.39 -19.17
C SER A 114 -9.26 -18.33 -19.23
N GLN A 115 -9.29 -17.43 -18.25
CA GLN A 115 -10.28 -16.36 -18.14
C GLN A 115 -9.69 -15.15 -17.44
N LEU A 116 -9.97 -13.96 -17.97
CA LEU A 116 -9.63 -12.68 -17.36
C LEU A 116 -10.85 -11.76 -17.42
N VAL A 117 -11.38 -11.40 -16.26
CA VAL A 117 -12.43 -10.40 -16.09
C VAL A 117 -11.82 -9.22 -15.33
N VAL A 118 -11.89 -8.03 -15.92
CA VAL A 118 -11.45 -6.79 -15.29
C VAL A 118 -12.63 -5.83 -15.30
N SER A 119 -12.97 -5.28 -14.14
CA SER A 119 -14.09 -4.36 -13.97
C SER A 119 -13.71 -3.21 -13.04
N GLY A 120 -14.20 -2.00 -13.31
CA GLY A 120 -13.80 -0.79 -12.60
C GLY A 120 -13.32 0.26 -13.59
N ALA A 121 -14.05 1.37 -13.68
CA ALA A 121 -13.76 2.53 -14.51
C ALA A 121 -14.14 3.78 -13.74
#